data_AF-A0A0D9X6M3-F1
#
_entry.id   AF-A0A0D9X6M3-F1
#
_cell.length_a   1.000
_cell.length_b   1.000
_cell.length_c   1.000
_cell.angle_alpha   90.00
_cell.angle_beta   90.00
_cell.angle_gamma   90.00
#
_symmetry.space_group_name_H-M   'P 1'
#
loop_
_entity.id
_entity.type
_entity.pdbx_description
1 polymer ?
#
loop_
_entity_poly.entity_id
_entity_poly.type
_entity_poly.pdbx_seq_one_letter_code
_entity_poly.pdbx_strand_id
1 'polypeptide(L)'
;MEEYLANMKTLRSYMSDLEEEATKRSAEEQRQRTAIDAHGADLAQVRAQTKQASEEAEQLLKTRAQVRVEMSEKQCRIAALEIECTTLKQTLELLHQEIATASSKLNEKRLFYTKTIESLTVKLQEQQDWLGAFKLKVEASQSKQNLLKGQSHGIVNSCESLDKGNVIGSKQGNLRIQLESTKLKIEEMKAKQSALLLEINKSKQTIEQEKNTSYGFPAPLQQMDMKSLEEEHKALQADKAGEVEYFQSLVVSINEMKGASGGVKCRCGLEYKVELGDEAIDLS
;
A
#
# COMPACT_ATOMS: atom_id res chain seq x y z
N MET A 1 -62.08 -68.68 64.40
CA MET A 1 -60.63 -68.86 64.12
C MET A 1 -60.28 -68.59 62.65
N GLU A 2 -61.10 -69.01 61.68
CA GLU A 2 -60.82 -68.79 60.25
C GLU A 2 -60.76 -67.31 59.82
N GLU A 3 -61.68 -66.48 60.32
CA GLU A 3 -61.73 -65.05 60.00
C GLU A 3 -60.47 -64.30 60.49
N TYR A 4 -59.96 -64.65 61.67
CA TYR A 4 -58.71 -64.12 62.19
C TYR A 4 -57.52 -64.51 61.28
N LEU A 5 -57.47 -65.77 60.84
CA LEU A 5 -56.43 -66.24 59.93
C LEU A 5 -56.52 -65.57 58.54
N ALA A 6 -57.73 -65.32 58.04
CA ALA A 6 -57.95 -64.56 56.82
C ALA A 6 -57.44 -63.12 56.94
N ASN A 7 -57.77 -62.44 58.05
CA ASN A 7 -57.29 -61.08 58.33
C ASN A 7 -55.76 -61.02 58.43
N MET A 8 -55.12 -62.00 59.07
CA MET A 8 -53.65 -62.08 59.15
C MET A 8 -52.98 -62.30 57.78
N LYS A 9 -53.61 -63.06 56.88
CA LYS A 9 -53.11 -63.22 55.50
C LYS A 9 -53.23 -61.91 54.71
N THR A 10 -54.36 -61.21 54.83
CA THR A 10 -54.57 -59.91 54.18
C THR A 10 -53.56 -58.88 54.68
N LEU A 11 -53.34 -58.79 56.00
CA LEU A 11 -52.35 -57.87 56.57
C LEU A 11 -50.94 -58.16 56.06
N ARG A 12 -50.55 -59.45 55.98
CA ARG A 12 -49.25 -59.84 55.44
C ARG A 12 -49.09 -59.45 53.97
N SER A 13 -50.12 -59.67 53.14
CA SER A 13 -50.12 -59.24 51.74
C SER A 13 -49.92 -57.74 51.64
N TYR A 14 -50.71 -56.96 52.40
CA TYR A 14 -50.60 -55.50 52.40
C TYR A 14 -49.24 -55.00 52.86
N MET A 15 -48.64 -55.63 53.89
CA MET A 15 -47.29 -55.31 54.32
C MET A 15 -46.26 -55.59 53.22
N SER A 16 -46.35 -56.73 52.54
CA SER A 16 -45.46 -57.06 51.43
C SER A 16 -45.62 -56.08 50.25
N ASP A 17 -46.85 -55.69 49.91
CA ASP A 17 -47.11 -54.71 48.84
C ASP A 17 -46.51 -53.33 49.21
N LEU A 18 -46.66 -52.90 50.46
CA LEU A 18 -46.05 -51.66 50.96
C LEU A 18 -44.52 -51.68 50.95
N GLU A 19 -43.91 -52.81 51.33
CA GLU A 19 -42.46 -52.99 51.27
C GLU A 19 -41.96 -52.93 49.81
N GLU A 20 -42.66 -53.58 48.88
CA GLU A 20 -42.34 -53.51 47.45
C GLU A 20 -42.47 -52.08 46.92
N GLU A 21 -43.54 -51.37 47.24
CA GLU A 21 -43.69 -49.96 46.87
C GLU A 21 -42.59 -49.06 47.47
N ALA A 22 -42.19 -49.29 48.72
CA ALA A 22 -41.12 -48.54 49.36
C ALA A 22 -39.78 -48.75 48.66
N THR A 23 -39.45 -49.99 48.27
CA THR A 23 -38.22 -50.27 47.51
C THR A 23 -38.24 -49.63 46.12
N LYS A 24 -39.37 -49.68 45.41
CA LYS A 24 -39.55 -49.02 44.12
C LYS A 24 -39.38 -47.50 44.22
N ARG A 25 -40.01 -46.87 45.22
CA ARG A 25 -39.85 -45.42 45.47
C ARG A 25 -38.40 -45.05 45.80
N SER A 26 -37.72 -45.84 46.63
CA SER A 26 -36.32 -45.60 46.99
C SER A 26 -35.38 -45.72 45.78
N ALA A 27 -35.58 -46.71 44.92
CA ALA A 27 -34.81 -46.87 43.69
C ALA A 27 -35.03 -45.70 42.71
N GLU A 28 -36.28 -45.25 42.54
CA GLU A 28 -36.61 -44.09 41.71
C GLU A 28 -36.01 -42.79 42.26
N GLU A 29 -36.06 -42.58 43.58
CA GLU A 29 -35.43 -41.41 44.21
C GLU A 29 -33.91 -41.38 43.98
N GLN A 30 -33.24 -42.53 44.13
CA GLN A 30 -31.80 -42.62 43.88
C GLN A 30 -31.46 -42.38 42.40
N ARG A 31 -32.31 -42.84 41.47
CA ARG A 31 -32.18 -42.57 40.04
C ARG A 31 -32.32 -41.07 39.76
N GLN A 32 -33.30 -40.40 40.36
CA GLN A 32 -33.53 -38.96 40.21
C GLN A 32 -32.37 -38.14 40.78
N ARG A 33 -31.87 -38.49 41.97
CA ARG A 33 -30.70 -37.83 42.58
C ARG A 33 -29.48 -37.91 41.67
N THR A 34 -29.19 -39.10 41.14
CA THR A 34 -28.07 -39.30 40.19
C THR A 34 -28.23 -38.45 38.92
N ALA A 35 -29.45 -38.34 38.39
CA ALA A 35 -29.73 -37.52 37.22
C ALA A 35 -29.56 -36.01 37.52
N ILE A 36 -30.02 -35.55 38.69
CA ILE A 36 -29.84 -34.17 39.15
C ILE A 36 -28.35 -33.83 39.29
N ASP A 37 -27.56 -34.73 39.89
CA ASP A 37 -26.12 -34.52 40.06
C ASP A 37 -25.39 -34.46 38.70
N ALA A 38 -25.75 -35.33 37.76
CA ALA A 38 -25.22 -35.31 36.40
C ALA A 38 -25.54 -33.99 35.67
N HIS A 39 -26.81 -33.56 35.71
CA HIS A 39 -27.20 -32.27 35.13
C HIS A 39 -26.53 -31.08 35.84
N GLY A 40 -26.30 -31.17 37.15
CA GLY A 40 -25.55 -30.18 37.91
C GLY A 40 -24.11 -30.05 37.40
N ALA A 41 -23.44 -31.17 37.09
CA ALA A 41 -22.11 -31.18 36.50
C ALA A 41 -22.11 -30.59 35.07
N ASP A 42 -23.08 -30.97 34.24
CA ASP A 42 -23.22 -30.43 32.88
C ASP A 42 -23.43 -28.90 32.91
N LEU A 43 -24.29 -28.40 33.80
CA LEU A 43 -24.52 -26.97 33.98
C LEU A 43 -23.25 -26.22 34.43
N ALA A 44 -22.45 -26.83 35.32
CA ALA A 44 -21.18 -26.24 35.73
C ALA A 44 -20.19 -26.16 34.56
N GLN A 45 -20.13 -27.20 33.72
CA GLN A 45 -19.30 -27.22 32.52
C GLN A 45 -19.74 -26.16 31.50
N VAL A 46 -21.04 -26.06 31.22
CA VAL A 46 -21.58 -25.05 30.29
C VAL A 46 -21.27 -23.63 30.79
N ARG A 47 -21.39 -23.38 32.09
CA ARG A 47 -21.01 -22.07 32.68
C ARG A 47 -19.53 -21.77 32.49
N ALA A 48 -18.65 -22.75 32.70
CA ALA A 48 -17.21 -22.58 32.51
C ALA A 48 -16.87 -22.27 31.05
N GLN A 49 -17.47 -23.01 30.10
CA GLN A 49 -17.29 -22.78 28.66
C GLN A 49 -17.85 -21.42 28.22
N THR A 50 -19.01 -21.03 28.74
CA THR A 50 -19.61 -19.70 28.45
C THR A 50 -18.69 -18.58 28.92
N LYS A 51 -18.10 -18.72 30.12
CA LYS A 51 -17.16 -17.74 30.65
C LYS A 51 -15.91 -17.65 29.76
N GLN A 52 -15.32 -18.79 29.41
CA GLN A 52 -14.15 -18.84 28.52
C GLN A 52 -14.46 -18.19 27.16
N ALA A 53 -15.60 -18.52 26.55
CA ALA A 53 -16.02 -17.93 25.28
C ALA A 53 -16.19 -16.41 25.37
N SER A 54 -16.71 -15.89 26.50
CA SER A 54 -16.83 -14.45 26.71
C SER A 54 -15.47 -13.74 26.83
N GLU A 55 -14.50 -14.36 27.50
CA GLU A 55 -13.14 -13.84 27.64
C GLU A 55 -12.40 -13.84 26.28
N GLU A 56 -12.56 -14.92 25.50
CA GLU A 56 -12.03 -15.03 24.14
C GLU A 56 -12.65 -13.97 23.20
N ALA A 57 -13.96 -13.75 23.29
CA ALA A 57 -14.66 -12.73 22.51
C ALA A 57 -14.15 -11.31 22.83
N GLU A 58 -13.93 -10.98 24.11
CA GLU A 58 -13.38 -9.69 24.51
C GLU A 58 -11.96 -9.47 23.96
N GLN A 59 -11.12 -10.51 24.02
CA GLN A 59 -9.77 -10.46 23.46
C GLN A 59 -9.78 -10.28 21.94
N LEU A 60 -10.69 -10.97 21.23
CA LEU A 60 -10.87 -10.80 19.79
C LEU A 60 -11.38 -9.40 19.42
N LEU A 61 -12.27 -8.82 20.21
CA LEU A 61 -12.73 -7.43 20.01
C LEU A 61 -11.57 -6.44 20.13
N LYS A 62 -10.67 -6.65 21.10
CA LYS A 62 -9.49 -5.81 21.30
C LYS A 62 -8.50 -5.91 20.14
N THR A 63 -8.19 -7.13 19.68
CA THR A 63 -7.29 -7.32 18.53
C THR A 63 -7.93 -6.77 17.24
N ARG A 64 -9.23 -6.98 17.03
CA ARG A 64 -9.99 -6.40 15.90
C ARG A 64 -9.94 -4.87 15.91
N ALA A 65 -10.07 -4.24 17.07
CA ALA A 65 -9.95 -2.79 17.21
C ALA A 65 -8.55 -2.30 16.83
N GLN A 66 -7.49 -2.98 17.29
CA GLN A 66 -6.12 -2.64 16.95
C GLN A 66 -5.84 -2.75 15.44
N VAL A 67 -6.26 -3.85 14.81
CA VAL A 67 -6.12 -4.05 13.36
C VAL A 67 -6.84 -2.96 12.57
N ARG A 68 -8.03 -2.50 13.02
CA ARG A 68 -8.75 -1.39 12.37
C ARG A 68 -7.96 -0.08 12.42
N VAL A 69 -7.32 0.22 13.55
CA VAL A 69 -6.44 1.41 13.66
C VAL A 69 -5.28 1.29 12.67
N GLU A 70 -4.55 0.18 12.68
CA GLU A 70 -3.40 -0.03 11.77
C GLU A 70 -3.80 0.03 10.29
N MET A 71 -4.97 -0.50 9.91
CA MET A 71 -5.48 -0.38 8.55
C MET A 71 -5.78 1.06 8.17
N SER A 72 -6.40 1.83 9.06
CA SER A 72 -6.71 3.24 8.80
C SER A 72 -5.44 4.09 8.63
N GLU A 73 -4.40 3.83 9.44
CA GLU A 73 -3.10 4.49 9.32
C GLU A 73 -2.42 4.17 7.98
N LYS A 74 -2.43 2.90 7.57
CA LYS A 74 -1.90 2.48 6.26
C LYS A 74 -2.67 3.12 5.11
N GLN A 75 -3.99 3.21 5.20
CA GLN A 75 -4.81 3.86 4.17
C GLN A 75 -4.48 5.36 4.04
N CYS A 76 -4.30 6.06 5.17
CA CYS A 76 -3.84 7.45 5.19
C CYS A 76 -2.46 7.60 4.54
N ARG A 77 -1.53 6.65 4.80
CA ARG A 77 -0.19 6.67 4.20
C ARG A 77 -0.24 6.44 2.69
N ILE A 78 -1.09 5.53 2.20
CA ILE A 78 -1.29 5.29 0.77
C ILE A 78 -1.82 6.56 0.10
N ALA A 79 -2.86 7.18 0.65
CA ALA A 79 -3.41 8.41 0.09
C ALA A 79 -2.38 9.55 0.03
N ALA A 80 -1.52 9.69 1.04
CA ALA A 80 -0.43 10.65 1.02
C ALA A 80 0.59 10.37 -0.11
N LEU A 81 0.97 9.10 -0.29
CA LEU A 81 1.88 8.68 -1.37
C LEU A 81 1.28 8.88 -2.77
N GLU A 82 -0.04 8.67 -2.93
CA GLU A 82 -0.73 8.96 -4.20
C GLU A 82 -0.64 10.45 -4.57
N ILE A 83 -0.81 11.34 -3.60
CA ILE A 83 -0.63 12.79 -3.79
C ILE A 83 0.81 13.12 -4.17
N GLU A 84 1.80 12.52 -3.49
CA GLU A 84 3.22 12.70 -3.83
C GLU A 84 3.52 12.22 -5.26
N CYS A 85 3.01 11.05 -5.65
CA CYS A 85 3.17 10.49 -7.00
C CYS A 85 2.57 11.40 -8.08
N THR A 86 1.36 11.93 -7.87
CA THR A 86 0.74 12.85 -8.83
C THR A 86 1.52 14.16 -8.95
N THR A 87 2.00 14.70 -7.82
CA THR A 87 2.85 15.90 -7.80
C THR A 87 4.17 15.68 -8.54
N LEU A 88 4.80 14.52 -8.33
CA LEU A 88 6.04 14.15 -9.00
C LEU A 88 5.83 14.01 -10.51
N LYS A 89 4.72 13.36 -10.92
CA LYS A 89 4.34 13.23 -12.33
C LYS A 89 4.18 14.60 -13.01
N GLN A 90 3.46 15.52 -12.37
CA GLN A 90 3.29 16.89 -12.87
C GLN A 90 4.63 17.62 -12.99
N THR A 91 5.50 17.49 -11.99
CA THR A 91 6.83 18.12 -12.00
C THR A 91 7.69 17.58 -13.16
N LEU A 92 7.64 16.28 -13.41
CA LEU A 92 8.38 15.65 -14.50
C LEU A 92 7.87 16.10 -15.88
N GLU A 93 6.56 16.28 -16.02
CA GLU A 93 5.95 16.80 -17.26
C GLU A 93 6.39 18.24 -17.54
N LEU A 94 6.42 19.10 -16.51
CA LEU A 94 6.94 20.47 -16.61
C LEU A 94 8.43 20.49 -17.02
N LEU A 95 9.26 19.65 -16.39
CA LEU A 95 10.68 19.54 -16.75
C LEU A 95 10.89 19.10 -18.21
N HIS A 96 10.11 18.12 -18.69
CA HIS A 96 10.15 17.73 -20.09
C HIS A 96 9.78 18.88 -21.03
N GLN A 97 8.76 19.67 -20.68
CA GLN A 97 8.36 20.83 -21.46
C GLN A 97 9.44 21.92 -21.48
N GLU A 98 10.09 22.18 -20.34
CA GLU A 98 11.22 23.11 -20.25
C GLU A 98 12.41 22.66 -21.10
N ILE A 99 12.77 21.38 -21.04
CA ILE A 99 13.84 20.80 -21.86
C ILE A 99 13.52 20.96 -23.34
N ALA A 100 12.31 20.58 -23.78
CA ALA A 100 11.91 20.71 -25.18
C ALA A 100 11.97 22.17 -25.66
N THR A 101 11.50 23.10 -24.83
CA THR A 101 11.54 24.54 -25.11
C THR A 101 12.97 25.07 -25.20
N ALA A 102 13.83 24.68 -24.27
CA ALA A 102 15.24 25.07 -24.26
C ALA A 102 15.99 24.51 -25.47
N SER A 103 15.74 23.25 -25.83
CA SER A 103 16.31 22.58 -27.00
C SER A 103 15.90 23.28 -28.30
N SER A 104 14.63 23.67 -28.46
CA SER A 104 14.17 24.43 -29.63
C SER A 104 14.91 25.75 -29.77
N LYS A 105 14.97 26.55 -28.68
CA LYS A 105 15.70 27.84 -28.67
C LYS A 105 17.17 27.68 -28.99
N LEU A 106 17.80 26.61 -28.53
CA LEU A 106 19.22 26.34 -28.79
C LEU A 106 19.45 25.95 -30.26
N ASN A 107 18.55 25.17 -30.84
CA ASN A 107 18.58 24.82 -32.27
C ASN A 107 18.38 26.05 -33.16
N GLU A 108 17.45 26.94 -32.82
CA GLU A 108 17.25 28.23 -33.52
C GLU A 108 18.52 29.08 -33.49
N LYS A 109 19.15 29.23 -32.31
CA LYS A 109 20.43 29.94 -32.17
C LYS A 109 21.54 29.29 -33.00
N ARG A 110 21.65 27.97 -32.98
CA ARG A 110 22.63 27.22 -33.77
C ARG A 110 22.43 27.49 -35.26
N LEU A 111 21.19 27.41 -35.74
CA LEU A 111 20.85 27.70 -37.14
C LEU A 111 21.20 29.14 -37.53
N PHE A 112 20.92 30.12 -36.65
CA PHE A 112 21.29 31.52 -36.87
C PHE A 112 22.81 31.70 -37.02
N TYR A 113 23.60 31.10 -36.13
CA TYR A 113 25.06 31.19 -36.21
C TYR A 113 25.61 30.48 -37.44
N THR A 114 25.08 29.31 -37.80
CA THR A 114 25.46 28.61 -39.04
C THR A 114 25.23 29.51 -40.26
N LYS A 115 24.05 30.12 -40.40
CA LYS A 115 23.76 31.06 -41.50
C LYS A 115 24.68 32.27 -41.50
N THR A 116 25.03 32.79 -40.32
CA THR A 116 25.94 33.93 -40.18
C THR A 116 27.36 33.56 -40.62
N ILE A 117 27.85 32.39 -40.21
CA ILE A 117 29.16 31.88 -40.63
C ILE A 117 29.19 31.68 -42.14
N GLU A 118 28.18 31.01 -42.72
CA GLU A 118 28.07 30.82 -44.18
C GLU A 118 28.11 32.16 -44.92
N SER A 119 27.36 33.17 -44.46
CA SER A 119 27.38 34.51 -45.05
C SER A 119 28.76 35.18 -44.97
N LEU A 120 29.45 35.07 -43.83
CA LEU A 120 30.79 35.62 -43.65
C LEU A 120 31.82 34.88 -44.52
N THR A 121 31.71 33.56 -44.64
CA THR A 121 32.58 32.74 -45.50
C THR A 121 32.42 33.14 -46.97
N VAL A 122 31.19 33.35 -47.46
CA VAL A 122 30.95 33.84 -48.83
C VAL A 122 31.58 35.21 -49.05
N LYS A 123 31.36 36.17 -48.15
CA LYS A 123 31.97 37.52 -48.24
C LYS A 123 33.50 37.47 -48.22
N LEU A 124 34.08 36.58 -47.42
CA LEU A 124 35.53 36.39 -47.37
C LEU A 124 36.06 35.83 -48.69
N GLN A 125 35.39 34.82 -49.26
CA GLN A 125 35.76 34.23 -50.54
C GLN A 125 35.69 35.29 -51.66
N GLU A 126 34.62 36.09 -51.72
CA GLU A 126 34.47 37.19 -52.68
C GLU A 126 35.63 38.20 -52.58
N GLN A 127 36.05 38.56 -51.37
CA GLN A 127 37.21 39.44 -51.15
C GLN A 127 38.52 38.79 -51.63
N GLN A 128 38.69 37.48 -51.39
CA GLN A 128 39.85 36.71 -51.81
C GLN A 128 39.94 36.61 -53.34
N ASP A 129 38.81 36.36 -53.99
CA ASP A 129 38.69 36.31 -55.46
C ASP A 129 38.96 37.69 -56.07
N TRP A 130 38.45 38.76 -55.47
CA TRP A 130 38.73 40.14 -55.89
C TRP A 130 40.23 40.48 -55.79
N LEU A 131 40.88 40.12 -54.68
CA LEU A 131 42.33 40.30 -54.52
C LEU A 131 43.13 39.46 -55.53
N GLY A 132 42.71 38.22 -55.80
CA GLY A 132 43.32 37.37 -56.82
C GLY A 132 43.22 37.99 -58.22
N ALA A 133 42.05 38.49 -58.60
CA ALA A 133 41.84 39.19 -59.86
C ALA A 133 42.67 40.49 -59.97
N PHE A 134 42.84 41.22 -58.87
CA PHE A 134 43.69 42.40 -58.81
C PHE A 134 45.17 42.06 -59.00
N LYS A 135 45.65 40.96 -58.38
CA LYS A 135 47.03 40.49 -58.49
C LYS A 135 47.40 40.08 -59.92
N LEU A 136 46.50 39.38 -60.62
CA LEU A 136 46.63 39.07 -62.05
C LEU A 136 46.70 40.32 -62.94
N LYS A 137 45.96 41.38 -62.58
CA LYS A 137 46.01 42.68 -63.29
C LYS A 137 47.33 43.42 -63.09
N VAL A 138 47.93 43.34 -61.89
CA VAL A 138 49.22 43.95 -61.57
C VAL A 138 50.37 43.17 -62.23
N GLU A 139 50.32 41.84 -62.22
CA GLU A 139 51.33 40.99 -62.89
C GLU A 139 51.27 41.12 -64.43
N ALA A 140 50.09 41.37 -65.01
CA ALA A 140 49.97 41.75 -66.43
C ALA A 140 50.50 43.16 -66.76
N SER A 141 50.70 44.02 -65.75
CA SER A 141 51.09 45.43 -65.91
C SER A 141 52.53 45.73 -65.47
N GLN A 142 53.22 44.79 -64.82
CA GLN A 142 54.58 44.95 -64.32
C GLN A 142 55.58 43.99 -65.00
N SER A 143 55.73 44.17 -66.32
CA SER A 143 57.01 43.94 -66.99
C SER A 143 57.66 45.30 -67.26
N LYS A 144 58.18 45.94 -66.19
CA LYS A 144 59.32 46.87 -66.21
C LYS A 144 59.55 47.52 -64.83
N GLN A 145 60.81 47.41 -64.38
CA GLN A 145 61.57 48.23 -63.42
C GLN A 145 61.52 47.95 -61.90
N ASN A 146 62.59 47.27 -61.44
CA ASN A 146 63.65 47.73 -60.52
C ASN A 146 63.35 48.35 -59.13
N LEU A 147 63.96 47.69 -58.12
CA LEU A 147 64.91 48.22 -57.12
C LEU A 147 64.46 49.35 -56.16
N LEU A 148 64.37 49.07 -54.85
CA LEU A 148 65.26 49.63 -53.79
C LEU A 148 64.77 49.31 -52.36
N LYS A 149 65.80 49.17 -51.51
CA LYS A 149 65.89 48.96 -50.07
C LYS A 149 65.33 50.17 -49.27
N GLY A 150 64.77 49.95 -48.07
CA GLY A 150 64.43 51.04 -47.17
C GLY A 150 63.94 50.62 -45.78
N GLN A 151 64.79 50.85 -44.78
CA GLN A 151 64.58 50.70 -43.33
C GLN A 151 64.09 52.04 -42.76
N SER A 152 63.15 52.05 -41.81
CA SER A 152 63.04 53.16 -40.84
C SER A 152 62.26 52.78 -39.57
N HIS A 153 62.90 53.03 -38.43
CA HIS A 153 62.27 53.19 -37.12
C HIS A 153 61.29 54.37 -37.08
N GLY A 154 60.30 54.28 -36.18
CA GLY A 154 59.46 55.40 -35.77
C GLY A 154 58.71 55.08 -34.48
N ILE A 155 59.24 55.55 -33.34
CA ILE A 155 58.52 55.71 -32.08
C ILE A 155 57.81 57.06 -32.15
N VAL A 156 56.48 57.14 -31.94
CA VAL A 156 55.83 58.25 -31.21
C VAL A 156 54.57 57.76 -30.49
N ASN A 157 54.55 58.15 -29.23
CA ASN A 157 53.58 58.12 -28.15
C ASN A 157 52.20 58.76 -28.48
N SER A 158 51.10 58.26 -27.90
CA SER A 158 50.17 59.11 -27.13
C SER A 158 49.18 58.27 -26.30
N CYS A 159 48.97 58.77 -25.09
CA CYS A 159 48.16 58.33 -23.97
C CYS A 159 46.64 58.39 -24.23
N GLU A 160 45.87 57.45 -23.68
CA GLU A 160 44.55 57.74 -23.12
C GLU A 160 44.15 56.72 -22.02
N SER A 161 44.54 57.06 -20.79
CA SER A 161 43.73 57.12 -19.56
C SER A 161 42.42 56.30 -19.47
N LEU A 162 42.35 55.35 -18.51
CA LEU A 162 41.49 55.38 -17.29
C LEU A 162 41.14 53.97 -16.78
N ASP A 163 41.63 53.75 -15.56
CA ASP A 163 40.98 53.06 -14.44
C ASP A 163 40.61 51.56 -14.56
N LYS A 164 41.48 50.73 -13.98
CA LYS A 164 41.16 49.38 -13.51
C LYS A 164 41.39 49.27 -12.00
N GLY A 165 40.80 50.17 -11.24
CA GLY A 165 40.53 49.95 -9.82
C GLY A 165 39.23 49.14 -9.64
N ASN A 166 39.32 47.97 -9.01
CA ASN A 166 38.25 47.37 -8.18
C ASN A 166 37.23 46.34 -8.76
N VAL A 167 37.57 45.49 -9.75
CA VAL A 167 36.63 44.42 -10.21
C VAL A 167 37.05 43.00 -9.78
N ILE A 168 38.21 42.82 -9.14
CA ILE A 168 38.74 41.47 -8.84
C ILE A 168 38.08 40.84 -7.59
N GLY A 169 37.66 41.64 -6.60
CA GLY A 169 37.05 41.14 -5.37
C GLY A 169 35.65 40.52 -5.55
N SER A 170 34.82 41.07 -6.44
CA SER A 170 33.43 40.61 -6.61
C SER A 170 33.30 39.31 -7.39
N LYS A 171 34.19 39.05 -8.35
CA LYS A 171 34.20 37.80 -9.13
C LYS A 171 34.71 36.61 -8.32
N GLN A 172 35.68 36.81 -7.44
CA GLN A 172 36.24 35.75 -6.60
C GLN A 172 35.26 35.31 -5.49
N GLY A 173 34.47 36.24 -4.93
CA GLY A 173 33.41 35.91 -3.98
C GLY A 173 32.28 35.08 -4.60
N ASN A 174 31.85 35.43 -5.81
CA ASN A 174 30.79 34.71 -6.51
C ASN A 174 31.18 33.27 -6.86
N LEU A 175 32.43 33.06 -7.34
CA LEU A 175 32.96 31.72 -7.60
C LEU A 175 33.06 30.86 -6.33
N ARG A 176 33.40 31.45 -5.19
CA ARG A 176 33.45 30.74 -3.90
C ARG A 176 32.06 30.29 -3.43
N ILE A 177 31.03 31.13 -3.61
CA ILE A 177 29.64 30.78 -3.28
C ILE A 177 29.14 29.65 -4.21
N GLN A 178 29.44 29.72 -5.51
CA GLN A 178 29.12 28.64 -6.44
C GLN A 178 29.80 27.33 -6.06
N LEU A 179 31.09 27.37 -5.69
CA LEU A 179 31.84 26.18 -5.28
C LEU A 179 31.20 25.53 -4.04
N GLU A 180 30.91 26.31 -3.00
CA GLU A 180 30.30 25.76 -1.78
C GLU A 180 28.87 25.25 -2.04
N SER A 181 28.11 25.90 -2.92
CA SER A 181 26.79 25.42 -3.37
C SER A 181 26.89 24.09 -4.13
N THR A 182 27.86 23.95 -5.04
CA THR A 182 28.07 22.68 -5.77
C THR A 182 28.52 21.57 -4.85
N LYS A 183 29.36 21.86 -3.85
CA LYS A 183 29.80 20.92 -2.84
C LYS A 183 28.64 20.41 -1.98
N LEU A 184 27.75 21.31 -1.55
CA LEU A 184 26.52 20.94 -0.84
C LEU A 184 25.62 20.02 -1.68
N LYS A 185 25.43 20.34 -2.97
CA LYS A 185 24.66 19.48 -3.89
C LYS A 185 25.27 18.09 -4.07
N ILE A 186 26.61 17.99 -4.11
CA ILE A 186 27.31 16.70 -4.19
C ILE A 186 27.06 15.87 -2.92
N GLU A 187 27.14 16.49 -1.74
CA GLU A 187 26.85 15.78 -0.49
C GLU A 187 25.38 15.34 -0.39
N GLU A 188 24.45 16.17 -0.85
CA GLU A 188 23.03 15.80 -0.97
C GLU A 188 22.83 14.61 -1.92
N MET A 189 23.53 14.61 -3.07
CA MET A 189 23.49 13.47 -4.01
C MET A 189 24.06 12.20 -3.39
N LYS A 190 25.16 12.26 -2.64
CA LYS A 190 25.72 11.11 -1.93
C LYS A 190 24.76 10.55 -0.88
N ALA A 191 24.06 11.43 -0.16
CA ALA A 191 23.05 11.04 0.81
C ALA A 191 21.88 10.31 0.12
N LYS A 192 21.37 10.85 -0.98
CA LYS A 192 20.31 10.21 -1.79
C LYS A 192 20.76 8.86 -2.37
N GLN A 193 21.99 8.77 -2.86
CA GLN A 193 22.56 7.51 -3.36
C GLN A 193 22.63 6.45 -2.26
N SER A 194 23.03 6.83 -1.05
CA SER A 194 23.08 5.92 0.11
C SER A 194 21.69 5.45 0.53
N ALA A 195 20.69 6.34 0.49
CA ALA A 195 19.30 6.01 0.78
C ALA A 195 18.71 5.03 -0.26
N LEU A 196 18.94 5.27 -1.55
CA LEU A 196 18.54 4.35 -2.62
C LEU A 196 19.19 2.97 -2.48
N LEU A 197 20.47 2.92 -2.11
CA LEU A 197 21.16 1.65 -1.90
C LEU A 197 20.54 0.84 -0.75
N LEU A 198 20.14 1.52 0.33
CA LEU A 198 19.43 0.91 1.45
C LEU A 198 18.06 0.35 1.02
N GLU A 199 17.32 1.10 0.20
CA GLU A 199 16.01 0.70 -0.31
C GLU A 199 16.10 -0.48 -1.29
N ILE A 200 17.12 -0.50 -2.15
CA ILE A 200 17.44 -1.64 -3.02
C ILE A 200 17.70 -2.89 -2.17
N ASN A 201 18.49 -2.78 -1.10
CA ASN A 201 18.78 -3.91 -0.22
C ASN A 201 17.53 -4.42 0.50
N LYS A 202 16.66 -3.52 0.98
CA LYS A 202 15.37 -3.90 1.58
C LYS A 202 14.47 -4.63 0.58
N SER A 203 14.32 -4.06 -0.62
CA SER A 203 13.52 -4.67 -1.69
C SER A 203 14.02 -6.07 -2.04
N LYS A 204 15.35 -6.25 -2.14
CA LYS A 204 15.97 -7.55 -2.36
C LYS A 204 15.66 -8.55 -1.26
N GLN A 205 15.67 -8.11 0.00
CA GLN A 205 15.31 -8.96 1.14
C GLN A 205 13.83 -9.38 1.09
N THR A 206 12.93 -8.46 0.76
CA THR A 206 11.49 -8.75 0.63
C THR A 206 11.24 -9.74 -0.52
N ILE A 207 11.85 -9.54 -1.69
CA ILE A 207 11.73 -10.47 -2.82
C ILE A 207 12.20 -11.87 -2.44
N GLU A 208 13.32 -11.99 -1.70
CA GLU A 208 13.81 -13.29 -1.27
C GLU A 208 12.88 -13.94 -0.23
N GLN A 209 12.28 -13.18 0.66
CA GLN A 209 11.27 -13.68 1.61
C GLN A 209 10.00 -14.17 0.91
N GLU A 210 9.47 -13.40 -0.05
CA GLU A 210 8.31 -13.78 -0.85
C GLU A 210 8.60 -15.03 -1.69
N LYS A 211 9.79 -15.09 -2.29
CA LYS A 211 10.24 -16.26 -3.04
C LYS A 211 10.31 -17.51 -2.16
N ASN A 212 10.88 -17.40 -0.94
CA ASN A 212 10.90 -18.51 0.01
C ASN A 212 9.50 -18.94 0.45
N THR A 213 8.58 -17.98 0.61
CA THR A 213 7.16 -18.27 0.89
C THR A 213 6.50 -18.99 -0.29
N SER A 214 6.84 -18.61 -1.53
CA SER A 214 6.31 -19.24 -2.73
C SER A 214 6.69 -20.73 -2.84
N TYR A 215 7.90 -21.11 -2.37
CA TYR A 215 8.33 -22.50 -2.29
C TYR A 215 7.58 -23.33 -1.24
N GLY A 216 6.88 -22.68 -0.30
CA GLY A 216 6.04 -23.34 0.69
C GLY A 216 4.68 -23.81 0.16
N PHE A 217 4.25 -23.34 -1.02
CA PHE A 217 2.98 -23.75 -1.60
C PHE A 217 3.05 -25.15 -2.23
N PRO A 218 1.93 -25.89 -2.33
CA PRO A 218 1.85 -27.13 -3.09
C PRO A 218 2.31 -26.96 -4.55
N ALA A 219 2.97 -27.98 -5.11
CA ALA A 219 3.50 -27.98 -6.48
C ALA A 219 2.49 -27.55 -7.57
N PRO A 220 1.19 -27.92 -7.51
CA PRO A 220 0.21 -27.44 -8.47
C PRO A 220 0.03 -25.92 -8.48
N LEU A 221 0.12 -25.25 -7.32
CA LEU A 221 0.01 -23.79 -7.23
C LEU A 221 1.29 -23.09 -7.69
N GLN A 222 2.45 -23.69 -7.46
CA GLN A 222 3.74 -23.14 -7.92
C GLN A 222 3.90 -23.20 -9.45
N GLN A 223 3.28 -24.18 -10.09
CA GLN A 223 3.35 -24.42 -11.53
C GLN A 223 2.26 -23.70 -12.32
N MET A 224 1.27 -23.15 -11.63
CA MET A 224 0.16 -22.42 -12.22
C MET A 224 0.67 -21.11 -12.81
N ASP A 225 0.18 -20.75 -14.00
CA ASP A 225 0.55 -19.48 -14.60
C ASP A 225 -0.15 -18.31 -13.88
N MET A 226 0.46 -17.12 -13.97
CA MET A 226 -0.01 -15.92 -13.26
C MET A 226 -1.46 -15.58 -13.58
N LYS A 227 -1.91 -15.83 -14.83
CA LYS A 227 -3.26 -15.48 -15.26
C LYS A 227 -4.28 -16.43 -14.62
N SER A 228 -3.99 -17.74 -14.62
CA SER A 228 -4.81 -18.74 -13.93
C SER A 228 -4.89 -18.45 -12.42
N LEU A 229 -3.78 -18.06 -11.80
CA LEU A 229 -3.77 -17.70 -10.37
C LEU A 229 -4.62 -16.44 -10.08
N GLU A 230 -4.60 -15.46 -10.98
CA GLU A 230 -5.42 -14.25 -10.87
C GLU A 230 -6.93 -14.55 -11.06
N GLU A 231 -7.26 -15.46 -11.96
CA GLU A 231 -8.63 -15.93 -12.19
C GLU A 231 -9.18 -16.69 -10.96
N GLU A 232 -8.41 -17.62 -10.39
CA GLU A 232 -8.77 -18.34 -9.15
C GLU A 232 -8.93 -17.38 -7.97
N HIS A 233 -8.03 -16.41 -7.82
CA HIS A 233 -8.17 -15.39 -6.78
C HIS A 233 -9.44 -14.56 -6.93
N LYS A 234 -9.83 -14.19 -8.16
CA LYS A 234 -11.10 -13.50 -8.42
C LYS A 234 -12.31 -14.38 -8.13
N ALA A 235 -12.26 -15.67 -8.47
CA ALA A 235 -13.31 -16.62 -8.13
C ALA A 235 -13.50 -16.74 -6.61
N LEU A 236 -12.41 -16.92 -5.86
CA LEU A 236 -12.44 -16.97 -4.39
C LEU A 236 -12.98 -15.66 -3.77
N GLN A 237 -12.66 -14.50 -4.35
CA GLN A 237 -13.25 -13.24 -3.89
C GLN A 237 -14.75 -13.16 -4.15
N ALA A 238 -15.22 -13.66 -5.28
CA ALA A 238 -16.64 -13.71 -5.60
C ALA A 238 -17.38 -14.67 -4.66
N ASP A 239 -16.82 -15.84 -4.39
CA ASP A 239 -17.38 -16.82 -3.45
C ASP A 239 -17.47 -16.22 -2.04
N LYS A 240 -16.40 -15.55 -1.58
CA LYS A 240 -16.40 -14.83 -0.30
C LYS A 240 -17.51 -13.78 -0.23
N ALA A 241 -17.74 -13.03 -1.31
CA ALA A 241 -18.83 -12.06 -1.34
C ALA A 241 -20.21 -12.74 -1.25
N GLY A 242 -20.41 -13.84 -1.98
CA GLY A 242 -21.64 -14.64 -1.92
C GLY A 242 -21.90 -15.24 -0.54
N GLU A 243 -20.87 -15.74 0.14
CA GLU A 243 -20.98 -16.23 1.52
C GLU A 243 -21.39 -15.11 2.48
N VAL A 244 -20.78 -13.92 2.36
CA VAL A 244 -21.14 -12.76 3.18
C VAL A 244 -22.61 -12.35 2.97
N GLU A 245 -23.08 -12.32 1.72
CA GLU A 245 -24.48 -12.03 1.39
C GLU A 245 -25.42 -13.10 1.98
N TYR A 246 -25.06 -14.38 1.89
CA TYR A 246 -25.82 -15.46 2.49
C TYR A 246 -25.91 -15.32 4.03
N PHE A 247 -24.80 -15.02 4.70
CA PHE A 247 -24.80 -14.77 6.15
C PHE A 247 -25.67 -13.56 6.51
N GLN A 248 -25.61 -12.48 5.73
CA GLN A 248 -26.48 -11.32 5.94
C GLN A 248 -27.96 -11.68 5.77
N SER A 249 -28.31 -12.47 4.75
CA SER A 249 -29.68 -12.95 4.54
C SER A 249 -30.19 -13.82 5.69
N LEU A 250 -29.34 -14.67 6.26
CA LEU A 250 -29.68 -15.46 7.45
C LEU A 250 -29.94 -14.56 8.66
N VAL A 251 -29.11 -13.54 8.88
CA VAL A 251 -29.33 -12.57 9.97
C VAL A 251 -30.65 -11.82 9.80
N VAL A 252 -30.99 -11.39 8.57
CA VAL A 252 -32.28 -10.76 8.28
C VAL A 252 -33.43 -11.71 8.62
N SER A 253 -33.37 -12.96 8.15
CA SER A 253 -34.39 -13.98 8.43
C SER A 253 -34.56 -14.24 9.94
N ILE A 254 -33.46 -14.29 10.68
CA ILE A 254 -33.48 -14.44 12.14
C ILE A 254 -34.17 -13.23 12.80
N ASN A 255 -33.88 -12.01 12.36
CA ASN A 255 -34.50 -10.81 12.90
C ASN A 255 -36.01 -10.73 12.59
N GLU A 256 -36.43 -11.16 11.40
CA GLU A 256 -37.86 -11.28 11.06
C GLU A 256 -38.58 -12.28 11.98
N MET A 257 -37.95 -13.43 12.26
CA MET A 257 -38.49 -14.42 13.20
C MET A 257 -38.55 -13.90 14.64
N LYS A 258 -37.57 -13.09 15.08
CA LYS A 258 -37.61 -12.41 16.39
C LYS A 258 -38.76 -11.40 16.49
N GLY A 259 -39.07 -10.69 15.40
CA GLY A 259 -40.20 -9.75 15.33
C GLY A 259 -41.58 -10.42 15.32
N ALA A 260 -41.66 -11.67 14.89
CA ALA A 260 -42.89 -12.47 14.85
C ALA A 260 -43.21 -13.11 16.20
N SER A 261 -43.57 -12.32 17.22
CA SER A 261 -44.09 -12.86 18.49
C SER A 261 -45.52 -13.43 18.31
N GLY A 262 -45.61 -14.71 18.00
CA GLY A 262 -46.88 -15.43 17.85
C GLY A 262 -47.33 -16.07 19.17
N GLY A 263 -48.59 -15.84 19.56
CA GLY A 263 -49.22 -16.59 20.65
C GLY A 263 -49.49 -18.03 20.22
N VAL A 264 -48.84 -19.00 20.85
CA VAL A 264 -49.07 -20.42 20.60
C VAL A 264 -50.14 -20.92 21.55
N LYS A 265 -51.28 -21.36 21.00
CA LYS A 265 -52.38 -21.92 21.79
C LYS A 265 -52.19 -23.41 22.00
N CYS A 266 -51.99 -23.81 23.25
CA CYS A 266 -51.90 -25.21 23.62
C CYS A 266 -53.28 -25.88 23.57
N ARG A 267 -53.32 -27.20 23.32
CA ARG A 267 -54.57 -27.99 23.32
C ARG A 267 -55.32 -27.94 24.67
N CYS A 268 -54.66 -27.54 25.75
CA CYS A 268 -55.30 -27.29 27.05
C CYS A 268 -56.05 -25.95 27.14
N GLY A 269 -56.03 -25.11 26.09
CA GLY A 269 -56.72 -23.82 26.04
C GLY A 269 -55.88 -22.62 26.50
N LEU A 270 -54.67 -22.85 27.03
CA LEU A 270 -53.75 -21.78 27.45
C LEU A 270 -52.93 -21.26 26.25
N GLU A 271 -52.77 -19.94 26.16
CA GLU A 271 -51.93 -19.27 25.16
C GLU A 271 -50.57 -18.90 25.77
N TYR A 272 -49.50 -19.28 25.07
CA TYR A 272 -48.12 -18.99 25.45
C TYR A 272 -47.52 -18.02 24.45
N LYS A 273 -46.93 -16.93 24.94
CA LYS A 273 -46.17 -16.01 24.09
C LYS A 273 -44.76 -16.56 23.96
N VAL A 274 -44.35 -16.93 22.75
CA VAL A 274 -43.00 -17.40 22.47
C VAL A 274 -42.17 -16.19 22.01
N GLU A 275 -41.15 -15.85 22.77
CA GLU A 275 -40.17 -14.82 22.44
C GLU A 275 -38.81 -15.50 22.18
N LEU A 276 -38.19 -15.19 21.05
CA LEU A 276 -36.82 -15.63 20.74
C LEU A 276 -35.86 -14.62 21.38
N GLY A 277 -34.92 -15.09 22.20
CA GLY A 277 -34.04 -14.23 23.01
C GLY A 277 -33.31 -13.12 22.22
N ASP A 278 -33.24 -11.93 22.83
CA ASP A 278 -32.74 -10.67 22.25
C ASP A 278 -31.20 -10.57 22.11
N GLU A 279 -30.46 -11.68 22.13
CA GLU A 279 -29.01 -11.60 21.88
C GLU A 279 -28.74 -11.27 20.41
N ALA A 280 -28.26 -10.04 20.18
CA ALA A 280 -27.81 -9.56 18.89
C ALA A 280 -26.60 -10.39 18.44
N ILE A 281 -26.72 -11.06 17.30
CA ILE A 281 -25.58 -11.71 16.65
C ILE A 281 -24.85 -10.61 15.89
N ASP A 282 -23.84 -10.01 16.53
CA ASP A 282 -22.94 -9.03 15.90
C ASP A 282 -21.97 -9.78 14.97
N LEU A 283 -22.19 -9.71 13.65
CA LEU A 283 -21.31 -10.27 12.61
C LEU A 283 -20.27 -9.24 12.10
N SER A 284 -19.81 -8.33 12.95
CA SER A 284 -18.74 -7.37 12.62
C SER A 284 -17.34 -7.99 12.56
#